data_AF-A0A7Y5Q5Z1-F1
#
_entry.id   AF-A0A7Y5Q5Z1-F1
#
_cell.length_a   1.000
_cell.length_b   1.000
_cell.length_c   1.000
_cell.angle_alpha   90.00
_cell.angle_beta   90.00
_cell.angle_gamma   90.00
#
_symmetry.space_group_name_H-M   'P 1'
#
loop_
_entity.id
_entity.type
_entity.pdbx_description
1 polymer ?
#
loop_
_entity_poly.entity_id
_entity_poly.type
_entity_poly.pdbx_seq_one_letter_code
_entity_poly.pdbx_strand_id
1 'polypeptide(L)' 'MNGVSREASLCVFCPSLCRFACPVEAAAGRETATPRFMVSLTWHLARGTVPYDAEAAAAFTSCDGCGACTAVCE' A
#
# COMPACT_ATOMS: atom_id res chain seq x y z
N MET A 1 -15.00 -10.09 -8.23
CA MET A 1 -14.36 -9.19 -7.25
C MET A 1 -14.91 -7.80 -7.47
N ASN A 2 -16.04 -7.45 -6.84
CA ASN A 2 -16.60 -6.10 -6.87
C ASN A 2 -16.50 -5.55 -5.45
N GLY A 3 -15.64 -4.54 -5.24
CA GLY A 3 -15.50 -3.89 -3.94
C GLY A 3 -14.09 -3.39 -3.67
N VAL A 4 -13.60 -2.46 -4.48
CA VAL A 4 -12.44 -1.64 -4.06
C VAL A 4 -12.96 -0.56 -3.14
N SER A 5 -12.38 -0.43 -1.96
CA SER A 5 -12.80 0.58 -1.00
C SER A 5 -12.44 1.99 -1.50
N ARG A 6 -13.21 3.00 -1.07
CA ARG A 6 -12.93 4.40 -1.43
C ARG A 6 -11.54 4.80 -0.94
N GLU A 7 -11.14 4.32 0.22
CA GLU A 7 -9.84 4.57 0.85
C GLU A 7 -8.70 4.10 -0.05
N ALA A 8 -8.82 2.92 -0.68
CA ALA A 8 -7.81 2.42 -1.60
C ALA A 8 -7.65 3.32 -2.84
N SER A 9 -8.74 3.93 -3.32
CA SER A 9 -8.67 4.92 -4.41
C SER A 9 -8.02 6.23 -4.01
N LEU A 10 -8.17 6.67 -2.75
CA LEU A 10 -7.52 7.88 -2.24
C LEU A 10 -6.01 7.67 -2.10
N CYS A 11 -5.58 6.47 -1.68
CA CYS A 11 -4.15 6.15 -1.58
C CYS A 11 -3.40 6.31 -2.92
N VAL A 12 -4.05 6.03 -4.06
CA VAL A 12 -3.43 6.20 -5.40
C VAL A 12 -3.00 7.64 -5.63
N PHE A 13 -3.75 8.62 -5.12
CA PHE A 13 -3.52 10.05 -5.31
C PHE A 13 -2.89 10.74 -4.09
N CYS A 14 -2.73 10.04 -2.97
CA CYS A 14 -2.12 10.55 -1.76
C CYS A 14 -0.62 10.83 -1.99
N PRO A 15 -0.05 11.96 -1.49
CA PRO A 15 1.37 12.25 -1.56
C PRO A 15 2.24 11.38 -0.61
N SER A 16 1.74 10.20 -0.23
CA SER A 16 2.42 9.22 0.62
C SER A 16 2.80 9.72 2.01
N LEU A 17 1.90 10.47 2.67
CA LEU A 17 2.10 11.04 4.01
C LEU A 17 2.44 9.98 5.06
N CYS A 18 1.90 8.77 4.92
CA CYS A 18 2.14 7.65 5.80
C CYS A 18 3.55 7.03 5.71
N ARG A 19 4.38 7.46 4.73
CA ARG A 19 5.74 6.96 4.53
C ARG A 19 6.59 7.10 5.80
N PHE A 20 6.59 8.30 6.41
CA PHE A 20 7.40 8.60 7.59
C PHE A 20 6.96 7.86 8.85
N ALA A 21 5.72 7.36 8.90
CA ALA A 21 5.22 6.59 10.02
C ALA A 21 5.53 5.08 9.91
N CYS A 22 5.90 4.59 8.73
CA CYS A 22 6.10 3.16 8.51
C CYS A 22 7.52 2.72 8.89
N PRO A 23 7.70 1.84 9.90
CA PRO A 23 9.03 1.38 10.31
C PRO A 23 9.71 0.50 9.25
N VAL A 24 8.93 -0.28 8.50
CA VAL A 24 9.45 -1.13 7.41
C VAL A 24 10.02 -0.26 6.30
N GLU A 25 9.31 0.80 5.92
CA GLU A 25 9.80 1.74 4.91
C GLU A 25 11.06 2.46 5.39
N ALA A 26 11.06 2.95 6.63
CA ALA A 26 12.23 3.61 7.22
C ALA A 26 13.48 2.72 7.21
N ALA A 27 13.31 1.40 7.41
CA ALA A 27 14.41 0.44 7.36
C ALA A 27 14.79 0.01 5.94
N ALA A 28 13.81 -0.21 5.05
CA ALA A 28 14.06 -0.76 3.72
C ALA A 28 14.38 0.29 2.65
N GLY A 29 13.91 1.53 2.82
CA GLY A 29 14.14 2.65 1.90
C GLY A 29 13.59 2.48 0.49
N ARG A 30 12.64 1.55 0.28
CA ARG A 30 12.06 1.23 -1.04
C ARG A 30 10.59 1.62 -1.13
N GLU A 31 10.20 2.15 -2.27
CA GLU A 31 8.82 2.61 -2.51
C GLU A 31 7.78 1.48 -2.38
N THR A 32 8.14 0.26 -2.79
CA THR A 32 7.26 -0.91 -2.72
C THR A 32 6.99 -1.40 -1.30
N ALA A 33 7.72 -0.87 -0.30
CA ALA A 33 7.47 -1.13 1.13
C ALA A 33 6.55 -0.07 1.76
N THR A 34 6.23 1.01 1.04
CA THR A 34 5.39 2.07 1.59
C THR A 34 3.96 1.57 1.77
N PRO A 35 3.25 2.00 2.83
CA PRO A 35 1.83 1.68 2.99
C PRO A 35 1.00 2.20 1.81
N ARG A 36 1.35 3.38 1.29
CA ARG A 36 0.69 3.97 0.12
C ARG A 36 0.79 3.06 -1.10
N PHE A 37 1.97 2.54 -1.41
CA PHE A 37 2.14 1.61 -2.53
C PHE A 37 1.30 0.35 -2.35
N MET A 38 1.39 -0.30 -1.19
CA MET A 38 0.66 -1.55 -0.92
C MET A 38 -0.86 -1.36 -1.06
N VAL A 39 -1.42 -0.29 -0.47
CA VAL A 39 -2.86 -0.03 -0.57
C VAL A 39 -3.25 0.37 -2.01
N SER A 40 -2.44 1.17 -2.71
CA SER A 40 -2.67 1.51 -4.12
C SER A 40 -2.65 0.26 -5.02
N LEU A 41 -1.76 -0.70 -4.73
CA LEU A 41 -1.69 -1.96 -5.45
C LEU A 41 -2.98 -2.76 -5.32
N THR A 42 -3.66 -2.74 -4.16
CA THR A 42 -4.97 -3.41 -4.03
C THR A 42 -6.03 -2.83 -4.98
N TRP A 43 -6.02 -1.49 -5.17
CA TRP A 43 -6.90 -0.81 -6.12
C TRP A 43 -6.62 -1.25 -7.56
N HIS A 44 -5.34 -1.35 -7.94
CA HIS A 44 -4.92 -1.78 -9.27
C HIS A 44 -5.23 -3.25 -9.56
N LEU A 45 -4.98 -4.13 -8.59
CA LEU A 45 -5.26 -5.57 -8.66
C LEU A 45 -6.75 -5.83 -8.83
N ALA A 46 -7.58 -5.18 -8.02
CA ALA A 46 -9.03 -5.39 -8.06
C ALA A 46 -9.67 -4.82 -9.34
N ARG A 47 -9.02 -3.85 -10.01
CA ARG A 47 -9.41 -3.36 -11.34
C ARG A 47 -8.83 -4.18 -12.50
N GLY A 48 -7.99 -5.17 -12.22
CA GLY A 48 -7.29 -5.96 -13.24
C GLY A 48 -6.28 -5.17 -14.07
N THR A 49 -5.88 -3.97 -13.61
CA THR A 49 -4.86 -3.16 -14.30
C THR A 49 -3.43 -3.65 -14.03
N VAL A 50 -3.26 -4.41 -12.95
CA VAL A 50 -2.03 -5.13 -12.60
C VAL A 50 -2.44 -6.59 -12.34
N PRO A 51 -1.72 -7.58 -12.89
CA PRO A 51 -1.99 -8.98 -12.60
C PRO A 51 -1.62 -9.32 -11.14
N TYR A 52 -2.36 -10.26 -10.54
CA TYR A 52 -1.96 -10.82 -9.25
C TYR A 52 -0.94 -11.94 -9.47
N ASP A 53 0.35 -11.59 -9.38
CA ASP A 53 1.49 -12.49 -9.52
C ASP A 53 2.40 -12.46 -8.28
N ALA A 54 3.53 -13.18 -8.36
CA ALA A 54 4.48 -13.29 -7.25
C ALA A 54 5.08 -11.93 -6.85
N GLU A 55 5.33 -11.05 -7.81
CA GLU A 55 5.89 -9.71 -7.55
C GLU A 55 4.86 -8.82 -6.85
N ALA A 56 3.60 -8.86 -7.30
CA ALA A 56 2.51 -8.16 -6.64
C ALA A 56 2.30 -8.69 -5.20
N ALA A 57 2.39 -10.00 -5.00
CA ALA A 57 2.28 -10.61 -3.67
C ALA A 57 3.45 -10.21 -2.74
N ALA A 58 4.68 -10.13 -3.27
CA ALA A 58 5.88 -9.79 -2.50
C ALA A 58 5.85 -8.38 -1.89
N ALA A 59 5.11 -7.44 -2.47
CA ALA A 59 4.91 -6.13 -1.86
C ALA A 59 4.27 -6.25 -0.46
N PHE A 60 3.24 -7.10 -0.34
CA PHE A 60 2.47 -7.26 0.89
C PHE A 60 3.21 -8.06 1.98
N THR A 61 4.12 -8.96 1.60
CA THR A 61 4.87 -9.79 2.57
C THR A 61 5.83 -8.98 3.44
N SER A 62 6.10 -7.72 3.07
CA SER A 62 6.93 -6.83 3.86
C SER A 62 6.20 -6.09 4.97
N CYS A 63 4.86 -6.10 4.97
CA CYS A 63 4.08 -5.46 6.00
C CYS A 63 4.14 -6.28 7.31
N ASP A 64 4.58 -5.64 8.41
CA ASP A 64 4.58 -6.24 9.76
C ASP A 64 3.24 -6.05 10.50
N GLY A 65 2.23 -5.44 9.87
CA GLY A 65 0.91 -5.27 10.48
C GLY A 65 0.84 -4.28 11.65
N CYS A 66 1.88 -3.45 11.87
CA CYS A 66 1.96 -2.53 13.01
C CYS A 66 0.88 -1.43 13.09
N GLY A 67 0.16 -1.15 12.00
CA GLY A 67 -0.93 -0.16 11.97
C GLY A 67 -0.51 1.32 12.02
N ALA A 68 0.79 1.65 12.12
CA ALA A 68 1.24 3.04 12.24
C ALA A 68 0.78 3.96 11.08
N CYS A 69 0.60 3.40 9.88
CA CYS A 69 0.13 4.13 8.72
C CYS A 69 -1.30 4.68 8.84
N THR A 70 -2.18 4.05 9.63
CA THR A 70 -3.56 4.52 9.81
C THR A 70 -3.65 5.67 10.80
N ALA A 71 -2.70 5.79 11.73
CA ALA A 71 -2.67 6.86 12.72
C ALA A 71 -2.39 8.25 12.11
N VAL A 72 -1.82 8.28 10.90
CA VAL A 72 -1.45 9.51 10.17
C VAL A 72 -2.22 9.65 8.86
N CYS A 73 -3.24 8.83 8.63
CA CYS A 73 -4.05 8.87 7.41
C CYS A 73 -5.18 9.90 7.58
N GLU A 74 -5.31 10.80 6.60
CA GLU A 74 -6.38 11.81 6.50
C GLU A 74 -7.25 11.58 5.25
#